data_AF-A0A1Y2HCY2-F1
#
_entry.id   AF-A0A1Y2HCY2-F1
#
_cell.length_a   1.000
_cell.length_b   1.000
_cell.length_c   1.000
_cell.angle_alpha   90.00
_cell.angle_beta   90.00
_cell.angle_gamma   90.00
#
_symmetry.space_group_name_H-M   'P 1'
#
loop_
_entity.id
_entity.type
_entity.pdbx_description
1 polymer ?
#
loop_
_entity_poly.entity_id
_entity_poly.type
_entity_poly.pdbx_seq_one_letter_code
_entity_poly.pdbx_strand_id
1 'polypeptide(L)'
;MITRRDSFLPPSKARGGTTATADPRNVRHKHFQVHARARLTDFYSTCVLKQDSSSKMPRSVNLEKPTSADFQNMFTVLYKEIDPWYKPGEMKIGSFQEELGYIMRTVLKYPFESTISKSAILTATASNHWPNFLGFLDWLMDLVMISRAMKLTVLDEHESVKAFKTRIELYKESSSPSITEQDMLDKITDDFRTVLTFAPTQILEYGHSLDSEPLNTNTLGNERKALEQQILDRVEKIDKLQTQINTLKSTPSPLIELHAEREKVQSELDAAKGELRDVEMRRSLLTTTLDDAERELAEIKAKKRALETESANVDHRLETQEISVTEAQQIATTRQKLLEETAEYDNKARVEQEDMYADEGTLRQARKQAAAAVDQFRAAARSLNFLPTATSELAARFGVDFERVVLRYGAERMDEVSAVDARQQVWAALGHFRTWLHDELIIKRSDLETFKQALYEAEADVKSMRAVLDDLVAKRAMIDKDLKRVQDEVSMWRKRWQAELDETKNDMEAKRKQAALDLLEAQDRASTMRKEAKKLEAQLNQEAQTAAAEFEAMVQVMGQVPKVIDNAFDAFDADLEAAIAEWEQRVLAAEAAEQQDEDNAMLQQVSEGEQRQIT
;
A
#
# COMPACT_ATOMS: atom_id res chain seq x y z
N MET A 1 2.85 -82.07 22.11
CA MET A 1 1.69 -82.40 22.98
C MET A 1 1.71 -81.44 24.14
N ILE A 2 0.83 -80.44 24.16
CA ILE A 2 0.45 -79.58 25.30
C ILE A 2 -0.82 -78.81 24.86
N THR A 3 -1.92 -79.23 25.46
CA THR A 3 -3.18 -78.56 25.83
C THR A 3 -3.71 -77.34 25.06
N ARG A 4 -4.78 -77.56 24.28
CA ARG A 4 -5.81 -76.55 23.95
C ARG A 4 -6.76 -76.41 25.14
N ARG A 5 -6.88 -75.21 25.68
CA ARG A 5 -7.82 -74.84 26.76
C ARG A 5 -9.25 -74.78 26.22
N ASP A 6 -10.13 -75.36 27.02
CA ASP A 6 -11.56 -75.49 26.84
C ASP A 6 -12.29 -74.13 26.73
N SER A 7 -13.25 -74.13 25.81
CA SER A 7 -14.26 -73.11 25.59
C SER A 7 -15.27 -73.05 26.74
N PHE A 8 -15.31 -71.93 27.45
CA PHE A 8 -16.31 -71.57 28.47
C PHE A 8 -17.48 -70.81 27.83
N LEU A 9 -18.34 -71.48 27.07
CA LEU A 9 -19.71 -71.04 26.80
C LEU A 9 -20.64 -72.26 26.73
N PRO A 10 -21.83 -72.25 27.38
CA PRO A 10 -22.72 -73.40 27.44
C PRO A 10 -23.44 -73.64 26.10
N PRO A 11 -23.88 -74.88 25.80
CA PRO A 11 -24.56 -75.20 24.56
C PRO A 11 -26.03 -74.76 24.65
N SER A 12 -26.41 -73.70 23.94
CA SER A 12 -27.83 -73.38 23.75
C SER A 12 -28.37 -74.02 22.47
N LYS A 13 -29.30 -74.94 22.71
CA LYS A 13 -30.15 -75.71 21.80
C LYS A 13 -30.51 -75.04 20.46
N ALA A 14 -30.36 -75.82 19.41
CA ALA A 14 -31.04 -75.63 18.13
C ALA A 14 -32.52 -76.05 18.19
N ARG A 15 -33.40 -75.14 17.74
CA ARG A 15 -34.70 -75.31 17.03
C ARG A 15 -35.38 -73.94 17.11
N GLY A 16 -35.68 -73.20 16.05
CA GLY A 16 -36.12 -73.60 14.73
C GLY A 16 -37.30 -72.67 14.42
N GLY A 17 -37.12 -71.79 13.44
CA GLY A 17 -38.08 -70.74 13.07
C GLY A 17 -37.35 -69.42 12.88
N THR A 18 -36.97 -69.11 11.64
CA THR A 18 -36.71 -67.72 11.25
C THR A 18 -38.04 -66.97 11.38
N THR A 19 -38.35 -66.52 12.60
CA THR A 19 -39.26 -65.40 12.76
C THR A 19 -38.59 -64.26 12.03
N ALA A 20 -39.14 -63.86 10.88
CA ALA A 20 -38.79 -62.60 10.26
C ALA A 20 -38.91 -61.56 11.38
N THR A 21 -37.79 -61.03 11.85
CA THR A 21 -37.75 -60.04 12.92
C THR A 21 -38.53 -58.85 12.41
N ALA A 22 -39.77 -58.73 12.87
CA ALA A 22 -40.64 -57.64 12.50
C ALA A 22 -39.92 -56.33 12.83
N ASP A 23 -39.91 -55.40 11.89
CA ASP A 23 -39.23 -54.11 12.06
C ASP A 23 -39.82 -53.37 13.27
N PRO A 24 -39.03 -53.16 14.35
CA PRO A 24 -39.55 -52.60 15.60
C PRO A 24 -39.83 -51.09 15.50
N ARG A 25 -39.39 -50.42 14.43
CA ARG A 25 -39.45 -48.95 14.30
C ARG A 25 -40.84 -48.42 13.96
N ASN A 26 -41.82 -49.31 13.77
CA ASN A 26 -43.19 -48.98 13.39
C ASN A 26 -43.23 -47.96 12.23
N VAL A 27 -42.58 -48.33 11.12
CA VAL A 27 -42.33 -47.44 9.97
C VAL A 27 -43.61 -46.86 9.34
N ARG A 28 -44.76 -47.50 9.56
CA ARG A 28 -46.07 -47.03 9.09
C ARG A 28 -46.67 -45.91 9.95
N HIS A 29 -46.16 -45.69 11.17
CA HIS A 29 -46.68 -44.65 12.06
C HIS A 29 -46.26 -43.26 11.56
N LYS A 30 -47.23 -42.33 11.53
CA LYS A 30 -47.03 -40.98 10.97
C LYS A 30 -45.94 -40.19 11.70
N HIS A 31 -45.81 -40.38 13.02
CA HIS A 31 -44.75 -39.74 13.81
C HIS A 31 -43.35 -40.17 13.37
N PHE A 32 -43.12 -41.48 13.18
CA PHE A 32 -41.85 -41.99 12.68
C PHE A 32 -41.53 -41.40 11.30
N GLN A 33 -42.52 -41.38 10.41
CA GLN A 33 -42.33 -40.83 9.05
C GLN A 33 -42.03 -39.33 9.05
N VAL A 34 -42.65 -38.53 9.93
CA VAL A 34 -42.32 -37.10 10.06
C VAL A 34 -40.89 -36.93 10.57
N HIS A 35 -40.51 -37.69 11.59
CA HIS A 35 -39.18 -37.64 12.18
C HIS A 35 -38.07 -38.06 11.19
N ALA A 36 -38.21 -39.23 10.55
CA ALA A 36 -37.27 -39.74 9.57
C ALA A 36 -37.10 -38.78 8.38
N ARG A 37 -38.20 -38.16 7.92
CA ARG A 37 -38.14 -37.13 6.86
C ARG A 37 -37.36 -35.89 7.31
N ALA A 38 -37.65 -35.36 8.49
CA ALA A 38 -36.94 -34.20 9.02
C ALA A 38 -35.44 -34.46 9.15
N ARG A 39 -35.05 -35.63 9.69
CA ARG A 39 -33.64 -36.03 9.83
C ARG A 39 -32.93 -36.16 8.49
N LEU A 40 -33.56 -36.83 7.51
CA LEU A 40 -32.98 -36.95 6.17
C LEU A 40 -32.84 -35.58 5.51
N THR A 41 -33.86 -34.72 5.57
CA THR A 41 -33.80 -33.36 5.02
C THR A 41 -32.66 -32.54 5.63
N ASP A 42 -32.49 -32.60 6.95
CA ASP A 42 -31.41 -31.90 7.65
C ASP A 42 -30.01 -32.44 7.29
N PHE A 43 -29.87 -33.76 7.27
CA PHE A 43 -28.62 -34.43 6.88
C PHE A 43 -28.20 -34.06 5.45
N TYR A 44 -29.15 -34.10 4.52
CA TYR A 44 -28.90 -33.73 3.12
C TYR A 44 -28.56 -32.25 2.97
N SER A 45 -29.24 -31.36 3.69
CA SER A 45 -28.95 -29.92 3.67
C SER A 45 -27.52 -29.63 4.13
N THR A 46 -27.04 -30.37 5.13
CA THR A 46 -25.68 -30.27 5.65
C THR A 46 -24.63 -30.84 4.69
N CYS A 47 -24.96 -31.91 3.94
CA CYS A 47 -24.04 -32.50 2.97
C CYS A 47 -23.88 -31.66 1.69
N VAL A 48 -24.93 -30.95 1.25
CA VAL A 48 -24.92 -30.05 0.07
C VAL A 48 -23.94 -28.88 0.24
N LEU A 49 -23.67 -28.45 1.47
CA LEU A 49 -22.71 -27.38 1.76
C LEU A 49 -21.24 -27.79 1.56
N LYS A 50 -20.93 -29.09 1.42
CA LYS A 50 -19.55 -29.61 1.37
C LYS A 50 -19.09 -30.14 0.01
N GLN A 51 -19.98 -30.30 -0.98
CA GLN A 51 -19.60 -30.86 -2.29
C GLN A 51 -19.48 -29.78 -3.38
N ASP A 52 -18.37 -29.81 -4.11
CA ASP A 52 -18.15 -29.03 -5.33
C ASP A 52 -19.20 -29.39 -6.40
N SER A 53 -20.02 -28.39 -6.75
CA SER A 53 -20.61 -27.98 -8.04
C SER A 53 -21.14 -28.99 -9.08
N SER A 54 -20.88 -30.30 -8.98
CA SER A 54 -21.10 -31.28 -10.04
C SER A 54 -22.17 -32.33 -9.71
N SER A 55 -22.53 -32.54 -8.44
CA SER A 55 -23.65 -33.42 -8.08
C SER A 55 -24.85 -32.56 -7.72
N LYS A 56 -25.80 -32.41 -8.65
CA LYS A 56 -27.07 -31.70 -8.42
C LYS A 56 -27.92 -32.50 -7.43
N MET A 57 -27.68 -32.31 -6.14
CA MET A 57 -28.67 -32.63 -5.12
C MET A 57 -29.89 -31.72 -5.36
N PRO A 58 -31.12 -32.27 -5.52
CA PRO A 58 -32.28 -31.44 -5.74
C PRO A 58 -32.50 -30.57 -4.49
N ARG A 59 -32.47 -29.25 -4.68
CA ARG A 59 -32.69 -28.25 -3.62
C ARG A 59 -34.09 -28.36 -2.97
N SER A 60 -34.95 -29.26 -3.46
CA SER A 60 -36.22 -29.66 -2.86
C SER A 60 -36.56 -31.13 -3.16
N VAL A 61 -35.95 -32.10 -2.46
CA VAL A 61 -36.44 -33.50 -2.54
C VAL A 61 -37.75 -33.60 -1.75
N ASN A 62 -38.87 -33.84 -2.44
CA ASN A 62 -40.14 -34.09 -1.78
C ASN A 62 -40.16 -35.50 -1.18
N LEU A 63 -39.79 -35.63 0.10
CA LEU A 63 -39.78 -36.90 0.83
C LEU A 63 -41.19 -37.44 1.17
N GLU A 64 -42.26 -36.68 0.89
CA GLU A 64 -43.63 -37.18 1.06
C GLU A 64 -44.03 -38.14 -0.07
N LYS A 65 -43.60 -37.84 -1.31
CA LYS A 65 -43.92 -38.60 -2.53
C LYS A 65 -42.75 -38.54 -3.52
N PRO A 66 -41.64 -39.25 -3.27
CA PRO A 66 -40.47 -39.21 -4.15
C PRO A 66 -40.74 -39.92 -5.48
N THR A 67 -40.08 -39.47 -6.55
CA THR A 67 -40.01 -40.24 -7.79
C THR A 67 -38.96 -41.36 -7.67
N SER A 68 -39.00 -42.34 -8.58
CA SER A 68 -37.99 -43.42 -8.60
C SER A 68 -36.57 -42.87 -8.80
N ALA A 69 -36.43 -41.78 -9.56
CA ALA A 69 -35.14 -41.11 -9.76
C ALA A 69 -34.68 -40.41 -8.47
N ASP A 70 -35.60 -39.79 -7.73
CA ASP A 70 -35.28 -39.18 -6.42
C ASP A 70 -34.79 -40.24 -5.43
N PHE A 71 -35.47 -41.39 -5.36
CA PHE A 71 -35.07 -42.49 -4.49
C PHE A 71 -33.69 -43.04 -4.85
N GLN A 72 -33.42 -43.30 -6.13
CA GLN A 72 -32.12 -43.76 -6.60
C GLN A 72 -31.02 -42.75 -6.26
N ASN A 73 -31.28 -41.46 -6.45
CA ASN A 73 -30.32 -40.41 -6.13
C ASN A 73 -30.04 -40.33 -4.63
N MET A 74 -31.08 -40.33 -3.80
CA MET A 74 -30.96 -40.35 -2.33
C MET A 74 -30.11 -41.52 -1.84
N PHE A 75 -30.45 -42.74 -2.27
CA PHE A 75 -29.67 -43.92 -1.93
C PHE A 75 -28.22 -43.79 -2.37
N THR A 76 -27.98 -43.37 -3.62
CA THR A 76 -26.62 -43.24 -4.18
C THR A 76 -25.78 -42.26 -3.38
N VAL A 77 -26.36 -41.12 -2.97
CA VAL A 77 -25.65 -40.10 -2.17
C VAL A 77 -25.26 -40.68 -0.81
N LEU A 78 -26.20 -41.31 -0.09
CA LEU A 78 -25.88 -41.89 1.22
C LEU A 78 -24.89 -43.05 1.11
N TYR A 79 -25.06 -43.92 0.12
CA TYR A 79 -24.22 -45.10 -0.02
C TYR A 79 -22.79 -44.73 -0.45
N LYS A 80 -22.61 -43.68 -1.27
CA LYS A 80 -21.27 -43.17 -1.63
C LYS A 80 -20.44 -42.65 -0.46
N GLU A 81 -21.10 -42.24 0.64
CA GLU A 81 -20.39 -41.85 1.85
C GLU A 81 -19.77 -43.06 2.58
N ILE A 82 -20.34 -44.24 2.36
CA ILE A 82 -19.84 -45.52 2.88
C ILE A 82 -18.85 -46.13 1.89
N ASP A 83 -19.21 -46.20 0.61
CA ASP A 83 -18.38 -46.72 -0.49
C ASP A 83 -18.20 -45.64 -1.58
N PRO A 84 -17.10 -44.86 -1.54
CA PRO A 84 -16.84 -43.79 -2.49
C PRO A 84 -16.73 -44.25 -3.95
N TRP A 85 -16.44 -45.53 -4.19
CA TRP A 85 -16.27 -46.10 -5.53
C TRP A 85 -17.56 -46.61 -6.14
N TYR A 86 -18.66 -46.62 -5.39
CA TYR A 86 -19.94 -47.06 -5.89
C TYR A 86 -20.45 -46.16 -7.02
N LYS A 87 -20.75 -46.78 -8.15
CA LYS A 87 -21.43 -46.16 -9.28
C LYS A 87 -22.63 -47.03 -9.68
N PRO A 88 -23.87 -46.47 -9.65
CA PRO A 88 -25.06 -47.23 -10.01
C PRO A 88 -24.93 -47.85 -11.42
N GLY A 89 -25.23 -49.14 -11.55
CA GLY A 89 -25.19 -49.88 -12.81
C GLY A 89 -23.84 -50.51 -13.17
N GLU A 90 -22.76 -50.23 -12.43
CA GLU A 90 -21.42 -50.80 -12.72
C GLU A 90 -21.19 -52.17 -12.07
N MET A 91 -22.04 -52.62 -11.14
CA MET A 91 -21.85 -53.90 -10.46
C MET A 91 -22.10 -55.12 -11.35
N LYS A 92 -22.56 -54.94 -12.60
CA LYS A 92 -22.92 -56.01 -13.56
C LYS A 92 -23.94 -57.03 -12.99
N ILE A 93 -24.71 -56.63 -11.98
CA ILE A 93 -25.70 -57.47 -11.29
C ILE A 93 -27.11 -57.29 -11.91
N GLY A 94 -27.29 -56.30 -12.78
CA GLY A 94 -28.54 -56.09 -13.54
C GLY A 94 -29.08 -54.68 -13.37
N SER A 95 -30.40 -54.56 -13.22
CA SER A 95 -31.08 -53.29 -12.97
C SER A 95 -30.73 -52.70 -11.59
N PHE A 96 -30.93 -51.38 -11.41
CA PHE A 96 -30.69 -50.71 -10.13
C PHE A 96 -31.42 -51.39 -8.95
N GLN A 97 -32.62 -51.90 -9.18
CA GLN A 97 -33.43 -52.58 -8.16
C GLN A 97 -32.82 -53.92 -7.73
N GLU A 98 -32.17 -54.64 -8.64
CA GLU A 98 -31.44 -55.87 -8.33
C GLU A 98 -30.14 -55.56 -7.57
N GLU A 99 -29.41 -54.52 -7.98
CA GLU A 99 -28.25 -54.02 -7.26
C GLU A 99 -28.62 -53.59 -5.83
N LEU A 100 -29.69 -52.81 -5.67
CA LEU A 100 -30.19 -52.37 -4.37
C LEU A 100 -30.54 -53.57 -3.48
N GLY A 101 -31.24 -54.57 -4.02
CA GLY A 101 -31.54 -55.78 -3.28
C GLY A 101 -30.30 -56.55 -2.85
N TYR A 102 -29.27 -56.63 -3.71
CA TYR A 102 -27.99 -57.24 -3.39
C TYR A 102 -27.22 -56.45 -2.31
N ILE A 103 -27.16 -55.13 -2.44
CA ILE A 103 -26.48 -54.26 -1.47
C ILE A 103 -27.14 -54.36 -0.10
N MET A 104 -28.48 -54.26 -0.06
CA MET A 104 -29.23 -54.38 1.19
C MET A 104 -28.96 -55.72 1.87
N ARG A 105 -28.91 -56.82 1.12
CA ARG A 105 -28.83 -58.16 1.70
C ARG A 105 -27.43 -58.66 2.00
N THR A 106 -26.55 -58.53 1.02
CA THR A 106 -25.24 -59.17 1.05
C THR A 106 -24.17 -58.23 1.57
N VAL A 107 -24.22 -56.95 1.20
CA VAL A 107 -23.18 -55.98 1.54
C VAL A 107 -23.46 -55.32 2.90
N LEU A 108 -24.62 -54.68 3.02
CA LEU A 108 -25.01 -53.94 4.22
C LEU A 108 -25.62 -54.83 5.31
N LYS A 109 -26.05 -56.05 4.94
CA LYS A 109 -26.75 -56.99 5.83
C LYS A 109 -27.87 -56.32 6.62
N TYR A 110 -28.73 -55.62 5.89
CA TYR A 110 -29.81 -54.82 6.47
C TYR A 110 -30.73 -55.71 7.33
N PRO A 111 -30.87 -55.42 8.63
CA PRO A 111 -31.53 -56.33 9.58
C PRO A 111 -32.99 -56.68 9.26
N PHE A 112 -33.66 -55.84 8.49
CA PHE A 112 -35.09 -55.98 8.16
C PHE A 112 -35.32 -56.34 6.68
N GLU A 113 -34.31 -56.85 5.98
CA GLU A 113 -34.42 -57.25 4.57
C GLU A 113 -35.58 -58.23 4.30
N SER A 114 -35.88 -59.10 5.25
CA SER A 114 -36.92 -60.13 5.14
C SER A 114 -38.33 -59.55 5.13
N THR A 115 -38.49 -58.32 5.61
CA THR A 115 -39.76 -57.57 5.59
C THR A 115 -40.01 -56.84 4.25
N ILE A 116 -38.98 -56.78 3.37
CA ILE A 116 -39.05 -56.11 2.07
C ILE A 116 -38.98 -57.17 0.96
N SER A 117 -40.12 -57.41 0.30
CA SER A 117 -40.21 -58.34 -0.83
C SER A 117 -39.48 -57.82 -2.06
N LYS A 118 -39.08 -58.71 -2.98
CA LYS A 118 -38.48 -58.32 -4.28
C LYS A 118 -39.40 -57.39 -5.09
N SER A 119 -40.72 -57.61 -5.04
CA SER A 119 -41.71 -56.75 -5.70
C SER A 119 -41.81 -55.36 -5.07
N ALA A 120 -41.59 -55.22 -3.75
CA ALA A 120 -41.57 -53.94 -3.08
C ALA A 120 -40.35 -53.10 -3.50
N ILE A 121 -39.20 -53.73 -3.81
CA ILE A 121 -38.00 -53.03 -4.31
C ILE A 121 -38.24 -52.45 -5.70
N LEU A 122 -38.97 -53.16 -6.57
CA LEU A 122 -39.36 -52.65 -7.89
C LEU A 122 -40.29 -51.43 -7.82
N THR A 123 -41.05 -51.30 -6.72
CA THR A 123 -42.06 -50.25 -6.52
C THR A 123 -41.76 -49.45 -5.25
N ALA A 124 -40.49 -49.15 -5.00
CA ALA A 124 -40.03 -48.57 -3.73
C ALA A 124 -40.72 -47.24 -3.34
N THR A 125 -41.17 -46.47 -4.33
CA THR A 125 -41.84 -45.18 -4.13
C THR A 125 -43.37 -45.27 -4.05
N ALA A 126 -43.96 -46.46 -4.18
CA ALA A 126 -45.39 -46.65 -4.04
C ALA A 126 -45.82 -46.36 -2.59
N SER A 127 -46.99 -45.73 -2.40
CA SER A 127 -47.45 -45.21 -1.10
C SER A 127 -47.48 -46.26 0.03
N ASN A 128 -47.70 -47.53 -0.32
CA ASN A 128 -47.75 -48.66 0.61
C ASN A 128 -46.38 -49.27 0.94
N HIS A 129 -45.35 -48.98 0.14
CA HIS A 129 -43.97 -49.49 0.29
C HIS A 129 -42.99 -48.41 0.74
N TRP A 130 -43.25 -47.15 0.40
CA TRP A 130 -42.43 -46.00 0.75
C TRP A 130 -42.05 -45.91 2.23
N PRO A 131 -42.95 -46.18 3.21
CA PRO A 131 -42.58 -46.15 4.62
C PRO A 131 -41.41 -47.09 4.98
N ASN A 132 -41.33 -48.26 4.36
CA ASN A 132 -40.25 -49.22 4.60
C ASN A 132 -38.93 -48.73 4.00
N PHE A 133 -38.97 -48.10 2.82
CA PHE A 133 -37.78 -47.55 2.17
C PHE A 133 -37.31 -46.25 2.82
N LEU A 134 -38.23 -45.44 3.37
CA LEU A 134 -37.91 -44.31 4.22
C LEU A 134 -37.18 -44.77 5.49
N GLY A 135 -37.68 -45.83 6.14
CA GLY A 135 -37.00 -46.45 7.28
C GLY A 135 -35.64 -47.04 6.91
N PHE A 136 -35.48 -47.59 5.70
CA PHE A 136 -34.19 -48.04 5.20
C PHE A 136 -33.21 -46.87 4.98
N LEU A 137 -33.65 -45.76 4.38
CA LEU A 137 -32.80 -44.58 4.17
C LEU A 137 -32.39 -43.92 5.50
N ASP A 138 -33.30 -43.83 6.47
CA ASP A 138 -33.00 -43.30 7.82
C ASP A 138 -31.94 -44.18 8.52
N TRP A 139 -32.06 -45.51 8.40
CA TRP A 139 -31.03 -46.43 8.92
C TRP A 139 -29.70 -46.33 8.16
N LEU A 140 -29.75 -46.20 6.83
CA LEU A 140 -28.54 -46.03 6.03
C LEU A 140 -27.81 -44.74 6.41
N MET A 141 -28.56 -43.66 6.67
CA MET A 141 -28.01 -42.40 7.19
C MET A 141 -27.37 -42.58 8.56
N ASP A 142 -27.98 -43.33 9.49
CA ASP A 142 -27.34 -43.68 10.77
C ASP A 142 -26.01 -44.43 10.55
N LEU A 143 -25.97 -45.35 9.59
CA LEU A 143 -24.75 -46.06 9.22
C LEU A 143 -23.68 -45.11 8.65
N VAL A 144 -24.08 -44.10 7.86
CA VAL A 144 -23.17 -43.03 7.40
C VAL A 144 -22.65 -42.22 8.58
N MET A 145 -23.52 -41.81 9.51
CA MET A 145 -23.13 -41.03 10.68
C MET A 145 -22.14 -41.80 11.56
N ILE A 146 -22.39 -43.09 11.79
CA ILE A 146 -21.48 -43.99 12.51
C ILE A 146 -20.16 -44.13 11.73
N SER A 147 -20.19 -44.32 10.41
CA SER A 147 -18.97 -44.39 9.58
C SER A 147 -18.15 -43.11 9.68
N ARG A 148 -18.80 -41.94 9.63
CA ARG A 148 -18.14 -40.63 9.80
C ARG A 148 -17.54 -40.48 11.19
N ALA A 149 -18.29 -40.84 12.23
CA ALA A 149 -17.81 -40.80 13.60
C ALA A 149 -16.58 -41.72 13.76
N MET A 150 -16.62 -42.95 13.24
CA MET A 150 -15.48 -43.88 13.24
C MET A 150 -14.28 -43.35 12.45
N LYS A 151 -14.50 -42.71 11.29
CA LYS A 151 -13.41 -42.07 10.52
C LYS A 151 -12.74 -40.95 11.32
N LEU A 152 -13.54 -40.13 12.02
CA LEU A 152 -13.09 -39.03 12.86
C LEU A 152 -12.34 -39.48 14.12
N THR A 153 -12.80 -40.54 14.79
CA THR A 153 -12.25 -40.95 16.10
C THR A 153 -11.20 -42.05 16.04
N VAL A 154 -11.23 -42.93 15.02
CA VAL A 154 -10.39 -44.15 15.01
C VAL A 154 -9.34 -44.13 13.89
N LEU A 155 -9.63 -43.52 12.73
CA LEU A 155 -8.77 -43.67 11.55
C LEU A 155 -7.89 -42.45 11.25
N ASP A 156 -8.35 -41.21 11.46
CA ASP A 156 -7.53 -40.02 11.15
C ASP A 156 -6.71 -39.50 12.34
N GLU A 157 -7.08 -39.83 13.58
CA GLU A 157 -6.35 -39.39 14.78
C GLU A 157 -5.41 -40.43 15.37
N HIS A 158 -5.56 -41.71 15.03
CA HIS A 158 -4.69 -42.74 15.58
C HIS A 158 -3.26 -42.59 15.04
N GLU A 159 -2.32 -42.50 15.97
CA GLU A 159 -0.92 -42.13 15.73
C GLU A 159 -0.26 -43.03 14.67
N SER A 160 -0.64 -44.31 14.61
CA SER A 160 -0.18 -45.28 13.61
C SER A 160 -0.60 -44.93 12.18
N VAL A 161 -1.83 -44.42 11.98
CA VAL A 161 -2.36 -44.09 10.65
C VAL A 161 -1.81 -42.74 10.17
N LYS A 162 -1.65 -41.78 11.09
CA LYS A 162 -0.90 -40.54 10.82
C LYS A 162 0.56 -40.84 10.46
N ALA A 163 1.23 -41.66 11.27
CA ALA A 163 2.61 -42.07 11.02
C ALA A 163 2.74 -42.78 9.66
N PHE A 164 1.78 -43.64 9.29
CA PHE A 164 1.75 -44.31 7.99
C PHE A 164 1.56 -43.34 6.82
N LYS A 165 0.60 -42.40 6.90
CA LYS A 165 0.38 -41.35 5.88
C LYS A 165 1.62 -40.47 5.70
N THR A 166 2.18 -39.95 6.79
CA THR A 166 3.40 -39.12 6.75
C THR A 166 4.59 -39.87 6.17
N ARG A 167 4.73 -41.17 6.45
CA ARG A 167 5.84 -41.97 5.91
C ARG A 167 5.66 -42.25 4.42
N ILE A 168 4.44 -42.55 3.97
CA ILE A 168 4.14 -42.67 2.52
C ILE A 168 4.48 -41.38 1.77
N GLU A 169 4.19 -40.22 2.35
CA GLU A 169 4.51 -38.91 1.77
C GLU A 169 6.04 -38.69 1.71
N LEU A 170 6.76 -39.01 2.79
CA LEU A 170 8.23 -38.99 2.81
C LEU A 170 8.86 -39.95 1.78
N TYR A 171 8.24 -41.09 1.50
CA TYR A 171 8.70 -42.04 0.49
C TYR A 171 8.42 -41.58 -0.94
N LYS A 172 7.36 -40.80 -1.18
CA LYS A 172 7.11 -40.16 -2.49
C LYS A 172 8.13 -39.08 -2.82
N GLU A 173 8.57 -38.33 -1.81
CA GLU A 173 9.58 -37.28 -1.96
C GLU A 173 11.01 -37.84 -2.03
N SER A 174 11.27 -38.94 -1.30
CA SER A 174 12.56 -39.64 -1.32
C SER A 174 12.63 -40.65 -2.46
N SER A 175 12.51 -40.19 -3.70
CA SER A 175 12.94 -40.97 -4.87
C SER A 175 14.48 -41.06 -4.88
N SER A 176 15.04 -41.84 -3.95
CA SER A 176 16.45 -42.21 -3.94
C SER A 176 16.63 -43.58 -4.62
N PRO A 177 17.60 -43.78 -5.52
CA PRO A 177 17.64 -44.93 -6.44
C PRO A 177 18.11 -46.25 -5.82
N SER A 178 18.18 -46.39 -4.50
CA SER A 178 18.79 -47.54 -3.82
C SER A 178 17.81 -48.44 -3.04
N ILE A 179 16.51 -48.14 -3.04
CA ILE A 179 15.51 -48.99 -2.37
C ILE A 179 14.74 -49.76 -3.45
N THR A 180 14.88 -51.08 -3.44
CA THR A 180 14.16 -51.98 -4.34
C THR A 180 12.66 -51.98 -4.01
N GLU A 181 11.80 -52.02 -5.04
CA GLU A 181 10.33 -52.00 -4.91
C GLU A 181 9.79 -53.09 -3.96
N GLN A 182 10.50 -54.22 -3.89
CA GLN A 182 10.19 -55.34 -3.02
C GLN A 182 10.44 -55.06 -1.53
N ASP A 183 11.52 -54.35 -1.19
CA ASP A 183 11.79 -53.96 0.20
C ASP A 183 10.79 -52.90 0.69
N MET A 184 10.27 -52.07 -0.23
CA MET A 184 9.20 -51.12 0.06
C MET A 184 7.87 -51.85 0.32
N LEU A 185 7.53 -52.84 -0.51
CA LEU A 185 6.32 -53.64 -0.36
C LEU A 185 6.32 -54.47 0.92
N ASP A 186 7.42 -55.12 1.28
CA ASP A 186 7.49 -55.95 2.50
C ASP A 186 7.34 -55.08 3.76
N LYS A 187 7.92 -53.88 3.77
CA LYS A 187 7.85 -52.96 4.91
C LYS A 187 6.49 -52.28 5.05
N ILE A 188 5.86 -51.91 3.94
CA ILE A 188 4.47 -51.44 3.92
C ILE A 188 3.52 -52.54 4.41
N THR A 189 3.77 -53.79 4.02
CA THR A 189 2.94 -54.94 4.41
C THR A 189 3.07 -55.23 5.91
N ASP A 190 4.26 -55.11 6.49
CA ASP A 190 4.49 -55.31 7.93
C ASP A 190 3.83 -54.22 8.79
N ASP A 191 3.92 -52.96 8.34
CA ASP A 191 3.24 -51.81 8.96
C ASP A 191 1.70 -51.92 8.83
N PHE A 192 1.19 -52.40 7.69
CA PHE A 192 -0.24 -52.66 7.51
C PHE A 192 -0.73 -53.79 8.43
N ARG A 193 0.12 -54.80 8.66
CA ARG A 193 -0.20 -55.93 9.53
C ARG A 193 -0.31 -55.51 10.99
N THR A 194 0.56 -54.60 11.44
CA THR A 194 0.52 -54.04 12.80
C THR A 194 -0.71 -53.19 13.04
N VAL A 195 -1.15 -52.40 12.04
CA VAL A 195 -2.39 -51.62 12.13
C VAL A 195 -3.62 -52.54 12.17
N LEU A 196 -3.64 -53.60 11.36
CA LEU A 196 -4.76 -54.54 11.31
C LEU A 196 -4.86 -55.47 12.54
N THR A 197 -3.76 -55.72 13.26
CA THR A 197 -3.79 -56.49 14.52
C THR A 197 -4.14 -55.65 15.74
N PHE A 198 -3.94 -54.33 15.72
CA PHE A 198 -4.24 -53.43 16.84
C PHE A 198 -5.68 -52.87 16.80
N ALA A 199 -6.25 -52.67 15.61
CA ALA A 199 -7.59 -52.08 15.45
C ALA A 199 -8.74 -52.90 16.08
N PRO A 200 -8.79 -54.25 16.02
CA PRO A 200 -9.92 -54.99 16.57
C PRO A 200 -9.98 -54.98 18.10
N THR A 201 -8.82 -54.92 18.78
CA THR A 201 -8.71 -55.12 20.23
C THR A 201 -9.20 -53.92 21.02
N GLN A 202 -8.89 -52.68 20.59
CA GLN A 202 -9.39 -51.47 21.25
C GLN A 202 -10.86 -51.16 20.93
N ILE A 203 -11.34 -51.54 19.73
CA ILE A 203 -12.74 -51.33 19.34
C ILE A 203 -13.69 -52.22 20.17
N LEU A 204 -13.28 -53.45 20.50
CA LEU A 204 -14.02 -54.34 21.40
C LEU A 204 -13.99 -53.86 22.86
N GLU A 205 -12.87 -53.30 23.31
CA GLU A 205 -12.69 -52.81 24.68
C GLU A 205 -13.48 -51.52 24.96
N TYR A 206 -13.53 -50.60 23.98
CA TYR A 206 -14.40 -49.41 24.04
C TYR A 206 -15.89 -49.75 23.95
N GLY A 207 -16.25 -50.78 23.16
CA GLY A 207 -17.64 -51.25 23.07
C GLY A 207 -18.16 -51.84 24.40
N HIS A 208 -17.30 -52.50 25.17
CA HIS A 208 -17.65 -53.06 26.48
C HIS A 208 -17.67 -52.03 27.62
N SER A 209 -17.03 -50.88 27.46
CA SER A 209 -17.01 -49.80 28.46
C SER A 209 -18.29 -48.95 28.46
N LEU A 210 -19.09 -48.95 27.39
CA LEU A 210 -20.32 -48.16 27.29
C LEU A 210 -21.54 -48.83 27.96
N ASP A 211 -21.49 -50.14 28.21
CA ASP A 211 -22.61 -50.91 28.75
C ASP A 211 -22.57 -51.13 30.28
N SER A 212 -21.49 -50.75 30.97
CA SER A 212 -21.22 -51.19 32.36
C SER A 212 -21.40 -50.16 33.48
N GLU A 213 -21.74 -48.89 33.21
CA GLU A 213 -22.02 -47.92 34.27
C GLU A 213 -23.43 -47.29 34.16
N PRO A 214 -24.25 -47.33 35.23
CA PRO A 214 -25.51 -46.62 35.25
C PRO A 214 -25.21 -45.11 35.31
N LEU A 215 -25.52 -44.45 34.20
CA LEU A 215 -25.39 -43.01 33.95
C LEU A 215 -25.87 -42.17 35.15
N ASN A 216 -24.94 -41.63 35.94
CA ASN A 216 -25.25 -40.64 36.98
C ASN A 216 -25.52 -39.29 36.29
N THR A 217 -26.78 -39.08 35.92
CA THR A 217 -27.26 -37.96 35.07
C THR A 217 -26.96 -36.58 35.65
N ASN A 218 -26.74 -36.47 36.97
CA ASN A 218 -26.45 -35.21 37.64
C ASN A 218 -24.97 -34.81 37.59
N THR A 219 -24.03 -35.75 37.69
CA THR A 219 -22.59 -35.45 37.58
C THR A 219 -22.19 -35.23 36.13
N LEU A 220 -22.64 -36.12 35.22
CA LEU A 220 -22.44 -35.94 33.78
C LEU A 220 -23.16 -34.71 33.24
N GLY A 221 -24.32 -34.33 33.79
CA GLY A 221 -25.02 -33.11 33.41
C GLY A 221 -24.26 -31.84 33.79
N ASN A 222 -23.60 -31.85 34.95
CA ASN A 222 -22.77 -30.72 35.41
C ASN A 222 -21.44 -30.65 34.66
N GLU A 223 -20.78 -31.79 34.42
CA GLU A 223 -19.57 -31.86 33.59
C GLU A 223 -19.86 -31.49 32.14
N ARG A 224 -20.99 -31.94 31.59
CA ARG A 224 -21.42 -31.58 30.24
C ARG A 224 -21.73 -30.09 30.12
N LYS A 225 -22.37 -29.48 31.11
CA LYS A 225 -22.57 -28.01 31.14
C LYS A 225 -21.24 -27.26 31.26
N ALA A 226 -20.31 -27.75 32.07
CA ALA A 226 -18.97 -27.17 32.19
C ALA A 226 -18.17 -27.30 30.88
N LEU A 227 -18.27 -28.43 30.20
CA LEU A 227 -17.68 -28.67 28.88
C LEU A 227 -18.36 -27.85 27.79
N GLU A 228 -19.69 -27.73 27.80
CA GLU A 228 -20.45 -26.85 26.89
C GLU A 228 -20.01 -25.39 27.07
N GLN A 229 -19.82 -24.93 28.30
CA GLN A 229 -19.30 -23.59 28.59
C GLN A 229 -17.86 -23.41 28.10
N GLN A 230 -16.98 -24.40 28.34
CA GLN A 230 -15.60 -24.37 27.83
C GLN A 230 -15.54 -24.41 26.29
N ILE A 231 -16.43 -25.17 25.65
CA ILE A 231 -16.55 -25.20 24.19
C ILE A 231 -17.00 -23.82 23.69
N LEU A 232 -18.00 -23.20 24.34
CA LEU A 232 -18.48 -21.88 23.98
C LEU A 232 -17.37 -20.82 24.10
N ASP A 233 -16.63 -20.81 25.21
CA ASP A 233 -15.50 -19.90 25.43
C ASP A 233 -14.38 -20.12 24.39
N ARG A 234 -14.10 -21.38 24.04
CA ARG A 234 -13.12 -21.72 23.00
C ARG A 234 -13.60 -21.31 21.61
N VAL A 235 -14.89 -21.47 21.30
CA VAL A 235 -15.49 -21.03 20.03
C VAL A 235 -15.43 -19.51 19.92
N GLU A 236 -15.78 -18.77 20.98
CA GLU A 236 -15.68 -17.31 20.99
C GLU A 236 -14.22 -16.85 20.83
N LYS A 237 -13.26 -17.57 21.42
CA LYS A 237 -11.83 -17.31 21.25
C LYS A 237 -11.35 -17.63 19.83
N ILE A 238 -11.86 -18.70 19.23
CA ILE A 238 -11.60 -19.06 17.83
C ILE A 238 -12.16 -17.97 16.90
N ASP A 239 -13.38 -17.48 17.11
CA ASP A 239 -13.97 -16.39 16.32
C ASP A 239 -13.18 -15.08 16.48
N LYS A 240 -12.73 -14.75 17.69
CA LYS A 240 -11.83 -13.60 17.93
C LYS A 240 -10.49 -13.76 17.21
N LEU A 241 -9.91 -14.96 17.22
CA LEU A 241 -8.67 -15.24 16.49
C LEU A 241 -8.89 -15.25 14.98
N GLN A 242 -10.03 -15.72 14.48
CA GLN A 242 -10.37 -15.70 13.06
C GLN A 242 -10.67 -14.30 12.56
N THR A 243 -11.32 -13.45 13.34
CA THR A 243 -11.50 -12.04 13.02
C THR A 243 -10.16 -11.28 13.04
N GLN A 244 -9.26 -11.58 13.98
CA GLN A 244 -7.88 -11.08 13.97
C GLN A 244 -7.08 -11.58 12.76
N ILE A 245 -7.19 -12.86 12.40
CA ILE A 245 -6.53 -13.41 11.20
C ILE A 245 -7.10 -12.78 9.93
N ASN A 246 -8.42 -12.58 9.85
CA ASN A 246 -9.06 -11.98 8.68
C ASN A 246 -8.71 -10.51 8.54
N THR A 247 -8.63 -9.75 9.65
CA THR A 247 -8.15 -8.37 9.64
C THR A 247 -6.66 -8.32 9.25
N LEU A 248 -5.81 -9.18 9.81
CA LEU A 248 -4.40 -9.28 9.42
C LEU A 248 -4.18 -9.75 7.97
N LYS A 249 -5.11 -10.51 7.39
CA LYS A 249 -5.08 -10.92 5.97
C LYS A 249 -5.67 -9.86 5.04
N SER A 250 -6.65 -9.07 5.50
CA SER A 250 -7.27 -8.01 4.71
C SER A 250 -6.44 -6.73 4.69
N THR A 251 -5.63 -6.51 5.73
CA THR A 251 -4.62 -5.45 5.74
C THR A 251 -3.39 -6.00 5.02
N PRO A 252 -2.90 -5.36 3.94
CA PRO A 252 -1.65 -5.79 3.32
C PRO A 252 -0.55 -5.81 4.38
N SER A 253 0.34 -6.81 4.30
CA SER A 253 1.44 -6.95 5.27
C SER A 253 2.18 -5.61 5.38
N PRO A 254 2.44 -5.08 6.59
CA PRO A 254 3.20 -3.84 6.78
C PRO A 254 4.53 -3.85 6.04
N LEU A 255 5.09 -5.04 5.80
CA LEU A 255 6.30 -5.25 5.02
C LEU A 255 6.13 -4.84 3.54
N ILE A 256 4.96 -5.10 2.93
CA ILE A 256 4.65 -4.74 1.53
C ILE A 256 4.49 -3.22 1.41
N GLU A 257 3.80 -2.59 2.37
CA GLU A 257 3.67 -1.13 2.41
C GLU A 257 5.03 -0.46 2.59
N LEU A 258 5.85 -0.95 3.53
CA LEU A 258 7.22 -0.47 3.72
C LEU A 258 8.12 -0.72 2.51
N HIS A 259 7.92 -1.82 1.77
CA HIS A 259 8.65 -2.05 0.52
C HIS A 259 8.24 -1.06 -0.58
N ALA A 260 6.95 -0.80 -0.74
CA ALA A 260 6.44 0.18 -1.70
C ALA A 260 6.91 1.60 -1.34
N GLU A 261 6.91 1.96 -0.05
CA GLU A 261 7.42 3.24 0.43
C GLU A 261 8.93 3.35 0.24
N ARG A 262 9.68 2.29 0.52
CA ARG A 262 11.12 2.23 0.23
C ARG A 262 11.42 2.39 -1.26
N GLU A 263 10.68 1.73 -2.15
CA GLU A 263 10.86 1.90 -3.60
C GLU A 263 10.54 3.31 -4.06
N LYS A 264 9.47 3.91 -3.51
CA LYS A 264 9.13 5.30 -3.78
C LYS A 264 10.23 6.26 -3.34
N VAL A 265 10.71 6.13 -2.10
CA VAL A 265 11.81 6.95 -1.57
C VAL A 265 13.10 6.72 -2.36
N GLN A 266 13.37 5.48 -2.79
CA GLN A 266 14.53 5.17 -3.63
C GLN A 266 14.43 5.86 -5.00
N SER A 267 13.25 5.85 -5.62
CA SER A 267 13.02 6.55 -6.88
C SER A 267 13.16 8.07 -6.73
N GLU A 268 12.65 8.64 -5.65
CA GLU A 268 12.79 10.08 -5.35
C GLU A 268 14.26 10.44 -5.08
N LEU A 269 15.00 9.58 -4.38
CA LEU A 269 16.43 9.75 -4.12
C LEU A 269 17.24 9.73 -5.43
N ASP A 270 16.91 8.83 -6.36
CA ASP A 270 17.62 8.73 -7.62
C ASP A 270 17.27 9.90 -8.57
N ALA A 271 16.04 10.41 -8.52
CA ALA A 271 15.65 11.66 -9.18
C ALA A 271 16.43 12.86 -8.63
N ALA A 272 16.49 13.01 -7.30
CA ALA A 272 17.24 14.09 -6.65
C ALA A 272 18.75 14.03 -6.95
N LYS A 273 19.33 12.83 -7.05
CA LYS A 273 20.73 12.66 -7.50
C LYS A 273 20.92 13.08 -8.96
N GLY A 274 19.94 12.83 -9.82
CA GLY A 274 19.94 13.31 -11.20
C GLY A 274 19.98 14.83 -11.26
N GLU A 275 19.07 15.49 -10.54
CA GLU A 275 19.03 16.96 -10.45
C GLU A 275 20.34 17.53 -9.88
N LEU A 276 20.93 16.89 -8.87
CA LEU A 276 22.21 17.32 -8.31
C LEU A 276 23.34 17.30 -9.35
N ARG A 277 23.40 16.24 -10.17
CA ARG A 277 24.39 16.14 -11.27
C ARG A 277 24.19 17.23 -12.32
N ASP A 278 22.95 17.54 -12.68
CA ASP A 278 22.65 18.60 -13.64
C ASP A 278 23.04 19.97 -13.09
N VAL A 279 22.80 20.22 -11.80
CA VAL A 279 23.23 21.44 -11.11
C VAL A 279 24.75 21.53 -11.04
N GLU A 280 25.44 20.43 -10.74
CA GLU A 280 26.91 20.38 -10.71
C GLU A 280 27.52 20.64 -12.08
N MET A 281 26.94 20.07 -13.15
CA MET A 281 27.35 20.31 -14.53
C MET A 281 27.09 21.77 -14.95
N ARG A 282 25.95 22.34 -14.57
CA ARG A 282 25.66 23.74 -14.83
C ARG A 282 26.61 24.65 -14.06
N ARG A 283 26.95 24.31 -12.81
CA ARG A 283 27.92 25.03 -12.01
C ARG A 283 29.30 25.01 -12.67
N SER A 284 29.79 23.87 -13.12
CA SER A 284 31.10 23.79 -13.78
C SER A 284 31.14 24.63 -15.06
N LEU A 285 30.09 24.60 -15.88
CA LEU A 285 29.98 25.44 -17.08
C LEU A 285 29.94 26.94 -16.74
N LEU A 286 29.22 27.32 -15.68
CA LEU A 286 29.20 28.70 -15.22
C LEU A 286 30.55 29.15 -14.66
N THR A 287 31.29 28.26 -14.00
CA THR A 287 32.66 28.55 -13.54
C THR A 287 33.60 28.77 -14.72
N THR A 288 33.58 27.90 -15.74
CA THR A 288 34.45 28.08 -16.91
C THR A 288 34.12 29.37 -17.67
N THR A 289 32.83 29.68 -17.84
CA THR A 289 32.42 30.92 -18.52
C THR A 289 32.76 32.18 -17.70
N LEU A 290 32.73 32.10 -16.37
CA LEU A 290 33.20 33.17 -15.50
C LEU A 290 34.71 33.36 -15.64
N ASP A 291 35.49 32.28 -15.63
CA ASP A 291 36.95 32.33 -15.80
C ASP A 291 37.33 32.95 -17.16
N ASP A 292 36.62 32.56 -18.23
CA ASP A 292 36.80 33.13 -19.57
C ASP A 292 36.47 34.63 -19.59
N ALA A 293 35.34 35.05 -18.99
CA ALA A 293 34.95 36.44 -18.91
C ALA A 293 35.93 37.28 -18.07
N GLU A 294 36.47 36.73 -16.98
CA GLU A 294 37.51 37.37 -16.17
C GLU A 294 38.81 37.56 -16.96
N ARG A 295 39.17 36.58 -17.79
CA ARG A 295 40.33 36.65 -18.68
C ARG A 295 40.14 37.74 -19.74
N GLU A 296 38.99 37.78 -20.42
CA GLU A 296 38.68 38.83 -21.40
C GLU A 296 38.70 40.22 -20.75
N LEU A 297 38.15 40.35 -19.54
CA LEU A 297 38.16 41.60 -18.80
C LEU A 297 39.57 42.04 -18.39
N ALA A 298 40.45 41.10 -18.03
CA ALA A 298 41.86 41.38 -17.78
C ALA A 298 42.58 41.88 -19.04
N GLU A 299 42.32 41.25 -20.20
CA GLU A 299 42.89 41.68 -21.48
C GLU A 299 42.41 43.07 -21.90
N ILE A 300 41.11 43.36 -21.75
CA ILE A 300 40.55 44.69 -22.03
C ILE A 300 41.15 45.74 -21.09
N LYS A 301 41.30 45.44 -19.80
CA LYS A 301 41.97 46.33 -18.84
C LYS A 301 43.42 46.59 -19.22
N ALA A 302 44.15 45.57 -19.70
CA ALA A 302 45.52 45.73 -20.15
C ALA A 302 45.61 46.64 -21.40
N LYS A 303 44.73 46.42 -22.38
CA LYS A 303 44.62 47.27 -23.58
C LYS A 303 44.29 48.73 -23.22
N LYS A 304 43.35 48.94 -22.30
CA LYS A 304 43.01 50.28 -21.80
C LYS A 304 44.23 50.98 -21.20
N ARG A 305 44.98 50.30 -20.32
CA ARG A 305 46.21 50.87 -19.73
C ARG A 305 47.25 51.21 -20.80
N ALA A 306 47.43 50.35 -21.80
CA ALA A 306 48.35 50.62 -22.90
C ALA A 306 47.94 51.88 -23.68
N LEU A 307 46.66 52.04 -24.00
CA LEU A 307 46.12 53.24 -24.65
C LEU A 307 46.26 54.50 -23.78
N GLU A 308 46.03 54.40 -22.46
CA GLU A 308 46.24 55.51 -21.53
C GLU A 308 47.72 55.94 -21.50
N THR A 309 48.66 54.97 -21.52
CA THR A 309 50.09 55.30 -21.60
C THR A 309 50.48 55.92 -22.94
N GLU A 310 49.88 55.46 -24.05
CA GLU A 310 50.12 56.05 -25.37
C GLU A 310 49.57 57.47 -25.46
N SER A 311 48.37 57.71 -24.94
CA SER A 311 47.78 59.06 -24.83
C SER A 311 48.68 59.97 -24.01
N ALA A 312 49.11 59.53 -22.81
CA ALA A 312 50.01 60.32 -21.98
C ALA A 312 51.35 60.61 -22.68
N ASN A 313 51.87 59.67 -23.46
CA ASN A 313 53.08 59.90 -24.27
C ASN A 313 52.84 60.92 -25.39
N VAL A 314 51.67 60.88 -26.05
CA VAL A 314 51.29 61.86 -27.07
C VAL A 314 51.11 63.25 -26.45
N ASP A 315 50.41 63.33 -25.32
CA ASP A 315 50.22 64.58 -24.57
C ASP A 315 51.57 65.16 -24.14
N HIS A 316 52.48 64.34 -23.61
CA HIS A 316 53.82 64.78 -23.27
C HIS A 316 54.63 65.24 -24.50
N ARG A 317 54.49 64.57 -25.65
CA ARG A 317 55.12 65.02 -26.91
C ARG A 317 54.55 66.34 -27.39
N LEU A 318 53.25 66.57 -27.24
CA LEU A 318 52.60 67.84 -27.57
C LEU A 318 53.05 68.96 -26.62
N GLU A 319 53.15 68.68 -25.32
CA GLU A 319 53.66 69.65 -24.33
C GLU A 319 55.14 69.97 -24.53
N THR A 320 55.94 68.99 -24.95
CA THR A 320 57.38 69.17 -25.24
C THR A 320 57.61 69.84 -26.61
N GLN A 321 56.67 69.72 -27.54
CA GLN A 321 56.66 70.48 -28.79
C GLN A 321 56.11 71.88 -28.52
N GLU A 322 56.97 72.79 -28.09
CA GLU A 322 56.69 74.23 -28.15
C GLU A 322 56.64 74.66 -29.63
N ILE A 323 55.47 74.53 -30.28
CA ILE A 323 55.21 75.28 -31.52
C ILE A 323 55.32 76.75 -31.12
N SER A 324 56.43 77.39 -31.48
CA SER A 324 56.65 78.79 -31.18
C SER A 324 55.46 79.60 -31.68
N VAL A 325 55.02 80.60 -30.91
CA VAL A 325 53.91 81.50 -31.30
C VAL A 325 54.14 82.09 -32.71
N THR A 326 55.40 82.22 -33.12
CA THR A 326 55.79 82.60 -34.48
C THR A 326 55.46 81.56 -35.53
N GLU A 327 55.65 80.27 -35.24
CA GLU A 327 55.32 79.16 -36.15
C GLU A 327 53.80 78.95 -36.24
N ALA A 328 53.06 79.08 -35.14
CA ALA A 328 51.60 79.05 -35.16
C ALA A 328 51.01 80.22 -35.98
N GLN A 329 51.58 81.42 -35.86
CA GLN A 329 51.22 82.57 -36.70
C GLN A 329 51.63 82.37 -38.16
N GLN A 330 52.81 81.80 -38.43
CA GLN A 330 53.23 81.45 -39.79
C GLN A 330 52.28 80.43 -40.42
N ILE A 331 51.90 79.36 -39.70
CA ILE A 331 50.93 78.37 -40.15
C ILE A 331 49.55 79.02 -40.40
N ALA A 332 49.11 79.94 -39.54
CA ALA A 332 47.86 80.65 -39.75
C ALA A 332 47.91 81.54 -41.02
N THR A 333 49.00 82.27 -41.23
CA THR A 333 49.18 83.12 -42.42
C THR A 333 49.36 82.30 -43.70
N THR A 334 50.08 81.19 -43.68
CA THR A 334 50.23 80.30 -44.84
C THR A 334 48.93 79.59 -45.13
N ARG A 335 48.18 79.16 -44.11
CA ARG A 335 46.83 78.62 -44.29
C ARG A 335 45.90 79.64 -44.93
N GLN A 336 45.96 80.91 -44.52
CA GLN A 336 45.14 81.96 -45.11
C GLN A 336 45.55 82.26 -46.56
N LYS A 337 46.85 82.33 -46.87
CA LYS A 337 47.34 82.45 -48.25
C LYS A 337 46.94 81.26 -49.11
N LEU A 338 47.06 80.04 -48.58
CA LEU A 338 46.64 78.84 -49.31
C LEU A 338 45.14 78.85 -49.55
N LEU A 339 44.31 79.30 -48.59
CA LEU A 339 42.87 79.45 -48.80
C LEU A 339 42.55 80.50 -49.86
N GLU A 340 43.24 81.63 -49.88
CA GLU A 340 43.13 82.65 -50.93
C GLU A 340 43.55 82.11 -52.30
N GLU A 341 44.68 81.41 -52.38
CA GLU A 341 45.12 80.72 -53.60
C GLU A 341 44.11 79.65 -54.04
N THR A 342 43.57 78.86 -53.11
CA THR A 342 42.56 77.83 -53.43
C THR A 342 41.29 78.48 -53.97
N ALA A 343 40.83 79.58 -53.37
CA ALA A 343 39.69 80.34 -53.85
C ALA A 343 39.95 80.99 -55.23
N GLU A 344 41.18 81.47 -55.48
CA GLU A 344 41.59 81.95 -56.80
C GLU A 344 41.61 80.82 -57.82
N TYR A 345 42.14 79.64 -57.47
CA TYR A 345 42.15 78.47 -58.35
C TYR A 345 40.75 77.94 -58.60
N ASP A 346 39.87 77.93 -57.60
CA ASP A 346 38.46 77.56 -57.76
C ASP A 346 37.74 78.55 -58.67
N ASN A 347 38.00 79.85 -58.54
CA ASN A 347 37.41 80.84 -59.43
C ASN A 347 38.00 80.75 -60.85
N LYS A 348 39.31 80.50 -61.00
CA LYS A 348 39.94 80.24 -62.31
C LYS A 348 39.36 78.98 -62.93
N ALA A 349 39.23 77.89 -62.18
CA ALA A 349 38.62 76.66 -62.63
C ALA A 349 37.15 76.85 -63.03
N ARG A 350 36.40 77.68 -62.29
CA ARG A 350 35.02 78.03 -62.63
C ARG A 350 34.94 78.86 -63.91
N VAL A 351 35.78 79.88 -64.07
CA VAL A 351 35.83 80.69 -65.30
C VAL A 351 36.27 79.83 -66.48
N GLU A 352 37.29 79.00 -66.31
CA GLU A 352 37.75 78.09 -67.36
C GLU A 352 36.73 76.99 -67.66
N GLN A 353 35.91 76.58 -66.70
CA GLN A 353 34.77 75.70 -66.92
C GLN A 353 33.64 76.42 -67.66
N GLU A 354 33.35 77.69 -67.36
CA GLU A 354 32.40 78.52 -68.11
C GLU A 354 32.88 78.74 -69.55
N ASP A 355 34.17 79.04 -69.75
CA ASP A 355 34.80 79.16 -71.06
C ASP A 355 34.81 77.81 -71.79
N MET A 356 35.13 76.71 -71.11
CA MET A 356 34.99 75.37 -71.69
C MET A 356 33.56 75.07 -72.10
N TYR A 357 32.54 75.45 -71.33
CA TYR A 357 31.15 75.24 -71.72
C TYR A 357 30.75 76.14 -72.89
N ALA A 358 31.29 77.36 -72.97
CA ALA A 358 31.10 78.25 -74.10
C ALA A 358 31.77 77.66 -75.36
N ASP A 359 33.01 77.19 -75.24
CA ASP A 359 33.76 76.51 -76.29
C ASP A 359 33.14 75.16 -76.66
N GLU A 360 32.61 74.40 -75.71
CA GLU A 360 31.85 73.20 -75.98
C GLU A 360 30.54 73.56 -76.71
N GLY A 361 29.92 74.70 -76.38
CA GLY A 361 28.78 75.25 -77.11
C GLY A 361 29.13 75.59 -78.56
N THR A 362 30.25 76.31 -78.79
CA THR A 362 30.71 76.66 -80.14
C THR A 362 31.16 75.41 -80.90
N LEU A 363 31.86 74.46 -80.27
CA LEU A 363 32.25 73.18 -80.82
C LEU A 363 31.04 72.29 -81.11
N ARG A 364 30.00 72.28 -80.27
CA ARG A 364 28.74 71.58 -80.54
C ARG A 364 28.04 72.19 -81.74
N GLN A 365 28.04 73.52 -81.87
CA GLN A 365 27.46 74.20 -83.01
C GLN A 365 28.27 73.95 -84.29
N ALA A 366 29.61 74.05 -84.23
CA ALA A 366 30.51 73.74 -85.33
C ALA A 366 30.43 72.25 -85.71
N ARG A 367 30.31 71.34 -84.73
CA ARG A 367 30.09 69.90 -84.93
C ARG A 367 28.72 69.64 -85.52
N LYS A 368 27.68 70.38 -85.15
CA LYS A 368 26.35 70.27 -85.77
C LYS A 368 26.39 70.76 -87.22
N GLN A 369 27.12 71.83 -87.51
CA GLN A 369 27.33 72.31 -88.88
C GLN A 369 28.20 71.34 -89.70
N ALA A 370 29.28 70.81 -89.13
CA ALA A 370 30.14 69.81 -89.75
C ALA A 370 29.41 68.48 -89.94
N ALA A 371 28.59 68.05 -88.98
CA ALA A 371 27.71 66.89 -89.11
C ALA A 371 26.65 67.13 -90.17
N ALA A 372 26.06 68.33 -90.25
CA ALA A 372 25.14 68.67 -91.34
C ALA A 372 25.86 68.67 -92.71
N ALA A 373 27.10 69.17 -92.79
CA ALA A 373 27.91 69.13 -94.00
C ALA A 373 28.34 67.71 -94.37
N VAL A 374 28.68 66.89 -93.37
CA VAL A 374 29.02 65.48 -93.53
C VAL A 374 27.78 64.65 -93.85
N ASP A 375 26.60 65.00 -93.35
CA ASP A 375 25.34 64.34 -93.70
C ASP A 375 24.86 64.76 -95.08
N GLN A 376 25.09 66.01 -95.49
CA GLN A 376 24.92 66.45 -96.88
C GLN A 376 25.92 65.77 -97.80
N PHE A 377 27.19 65.66 -97.40
CA PHE A 377 28.23 64.93 -98.14
C PHE A 377 27.95 63.43 -98.16
N ARG A 378 27.45 62.83 -97.07
CA ARG A 378 27.06 61.42 -96.98
C ARG A 378 25.76 61.17 -97.70
N ALA A 379 24.83 62.11 -97.75
CA ALA A 379 23.63 62.02 -98.58
C ALA A 379 24.00 62.11 -100.06
N ALA A 380 24.90 63.03 -100.44
CA ALA A 380 25.48 63.11 -101.77
C ALA A 380 26.27 61.83 -102.09
N ALA A 381 27.16 61.37 -101.21
CA ALA A 381 27.96 60.18 -101.36
C ALA A 381 27.12 58.89 -101.34
N ARG A 382 26.02 58.81 -100.58
CA ARG A 382 25.05 57.69 -100.63
C ARG A 382 24.19 57.74 -101.87
N SER A 383 23.79 58.92 -102.34
CA SER A 383 23.14 59.08 -103.65
C SER A 383 24.07 58.71 -104.80
N LEU A 384 25.38 58.81 -104.59
CA LEU A 384 26.46 58.42 -105.49
C LEU A 384 27.08 57.05 -105.13
N ASN A 385 26.52 56.27 -104.19
CA ASN A 385 26.97 54.93 -103.74
C ASN A 385 28.40 54.76 -103.17
N PHE A 386 28.99 55.77 -102.52
CA PHE A 386 30.39 55.73 -102.05
C PHE A 386 30.64 55.26 -100.59
N LEU A 387 29.67 55.15 -99.65
CA LEU A 387 29.99 54.82 -98.23
C LEU A 387 28.92 53.98 -97.45
N PRO A 388 29.29 52.84 -96.83
CA PRO A 388 28.51 52.10 -95.80
C PRO A 388 28.86 52.46 -94.34
N THR A 389 27.89 52.41 -93.41
CA THR A 389 27.85 53.18 -92.13
C THR A 389 28.37 52.49 -90.83
N ALA A 390 29.23 51.48 -90.85
CA ALA A 390 29.42 50.59 -89.67
C ALA A 390 30.83 50.52 -89.01
N THR A 391 31.73 51.50 -89.19
CA THR A 391 33.18 51.28 -88.97
C THR A 391 33.82 51.89 -87.71
N SER A 392 33.14 52.73 -86.92
CA SER A 392 33.84 53.56 -85.91
C SER A 392 34.10 52.90 -84.54
N GLU A 393 33.17 52.14 -83.95
CA GLU A 393 33.38 51.57 -82.60
C GLU A 393 34.22 50.27 -82.58
N LEU A 394 34.30 49.58 -83.71
CA LEU A 394 35.05 48.33 -83.85
C LEU A 394 36.56 48.56 -83.99
N ALA A 395 36.97 49.74 -84.45
CA ALA A 395 38.38 50.05 -84.73
C ALA A 395 39.26 50.09 -83.47
N ALA A 396 38.69 50.57 -82.36
CA ALA A 396 39.43 50.80 -81.13
C ALA A 396 39.81 49.51 -80.37
N ARG A 397 39.08 48.40 -80.56
CA ARG A 397 39.23 47.19 -79.72
C ARG A 397 40.00 46.03 -80.37
N PHE A 398 40.04 45.97 -81.69
CA PHE A 398 40.76 44.93 -82.44
C PHE A 398 42.03 45.44 -83.11
N GLY A 399 42.38 46.72 -82.92
CA GLY A 399 43.57 47.34 -83.51
C GLY A 399 43.51 47.41 -85.05
N VAL A 400 42.31 47.33 -85.63
CA VAL A 400 42.09 47.40 -87.08
C VAL A 400 41.34 48.69 -87.37
N ASP A 401 42.00 49.64 -88.00
CA ASP A 401 41.42 50.93 -88.36
C ASP A 401 40.54 50.76 -89.62
N PHE A 402 39.26 50.47 -89.43
CA PHE A 402 38.32 50.24 -90.53
C PHE A 402 38.09 51.48 -91.41
N GLU A 403 38.53 52.66 -90.97
CA GLU A 403 38.52 53.91 -91.75
C GLU A 403 39.78 54.08 -92.60
N ARG A 404 40.86 53.33 -92.29
CA ARG A 404 42.17 53.42 -92.95
C ARG A 404 42.49 52.24 -93.87
N VAL A 405 41.46 51.52 -94.29
CA VAL A 405 41.52 50.61 -95.45
C VAL A 405 41.40 51.38 -96.78
N VAL A 406 41.15 52.69 -96.72
CA VAL A 406 41.17 53.54 -97.92
C VAL A 406 42.59 54.00 -98.19
N LEU A 407 43.23 53.29 -99.13
CA LEU A 407 44.26 53.77 -100.06
C LEU A 407 45.50 54.40 -99.42
N ARG A 408 46.65 53.71 -99.56
CA ARG A 408 47.97 54.35 -99.44
C ARG A 408 48.05 55.51 -100.44
N TYR A 409 47.70 56.72 -100.03
CA TYR A 409 48.00 57.93 -100.78
C TYR A 409 49.52 58.17 -100.68
N GLY A 410 50.25 57.59 -101.64
CA GLY A 410 51.71 57.66 -101.72
C GLY A 410 52.43 56.45 -102.36
N ALA A 411 51.73 55.53 -103.04
CA ALA A 411 52.38 54.44 -103.78
C ALA A 411 52.37 54.74 -105.30
N GLU A 412 53.55 54.82 -105.92
CA GLU A 412 53.72 55.12 -107.35
C GLU A 412 53.40 53.95 -108.28
N ARG A 413 53.00 52.77 -107.75
CA ARG A 413 52.60 51.61 -108.55
C ARG A 413 51.31 50.98 -108.03
N MET A 414 50.40 50.71 -108.97
CA MET A 414 49.04 50.23 -108.74
C MET A 414 48.96 48.74 -108.33
N ASP A 415 50.09 48.02 -108.41
CA ASP A 415 50.17 46.57 -108.20
C ASP A 415 50.29 46.18 -106.70
N GLU A 416 50.51 47.14 -105.81
CA GLU A 416 50.79 46.90 -104.38
C GLU A 416 49.59 47.15 -103.44
N VAL A 417 48.43 47.54 -103.97
CA VAL A 417 47.22 47.79 -103.17
C VAL A 417 46.22 46.65 -103.35
N SER A 418 46.46 45.50 -102.71
CA SER A 418 45.49 44.41 -102.71
C SER A 418 44.35 44.70 -101.71
N ALA A 419 43.18 45.06 -102.23
CA ALA A 419 41.94 45.25 -101.45
C ALA A 419 41.45 43.97 -100.74
N VAL A 420 42.05 42.81 -101.04
CA VAL A 420 41.67 41.50 -100.50
C VAL A 420 42.12 41.34 -99.04
N ASP A 421 43.33 41.79 -98.70
CA ASP A 421 43.88 41.63 -97.34
C ASP A 421 43.10 42.43 -96.29
N ALA A 422 42.70 43.64 -96.64
CA ALA A 422 41.96 44.48 -95.73
C ALA A 422 40.55 43.94 -95.44
N ARG A 423 39.86 43.39 -96.45
CA ARG A 423 38.56 42.74 -96.26
C ARG A 423 38.69 41.52 -95.34
N GLN A 424 39.74 40.73 -95.49
CA GLN A 424 39.93 39.51 -94.70
C GLN A 424 40.25 39.82 -93.23
N GLN A 425 41.06 40.85 -92.96
CA GLN A 425 41.37 41.32 -91.61
C GLN A 425 40.14 41.89 -90.89
N VAL A 426 39.34 42.68 -91.60
CA VAL A 426 38.09 43.29 -91.10
C VAL A 426 37.05 42.23 -90.73
N TRP A 427 36.86 41.23 -91.59
CA TRP A 427 35.93 40.12 -91.33
C TRP A 427 36.39 39.20 -90.18
N ALA A 428 37.70 38.97 -90.06
CA ALA A 428 38.24 38.21 -88.94
C ALA A 428 38.01 38.93 -87.60
N ALA A 429 38.27 40.23 -87.52
CA ALA A 429 38.05 41.04 -86.31
C ALA A 429 36.56 41.08 -85.91
N LEU A 430 35.65 41.29 -86.87
CA LEU A 430 34.20 41.21 -86.65
C LEU A 430 33.74 39.81 -86.21
N GLY A 431 34.33 38.77 -86.79
CA GLY A 431 34.09 37.38 -86.41
C GLY A 431 34.44 37.11 -84.95
N HIS A 432 35.64 37.53 -84.51
CA HIS A 432 36.10 37.40 -83.13
C HIS A 432 35.27 38.24 -82.14
N PHE A 433 34.83 39.44 -82.54
CA PHE A 433 33.97 40.26 -81.70
C PHE A 433 32.61 39.60 -81.46
N ARG A 434 32.01 39.03 -82.51
CA ARG A 434 30.73 38.35 -82.42
C ARG A 434 30.83 37.12 -81.52
N THR A 435 31.88 36.32 -81.64
CA THR A 435 32.09 35.16 -80.76
C THR A 435 32.31 35.60 -79.33
N TRP A 436 33.14 36.62 -79.08
CA TRP A 436 33.37 37.13 -77.73
C TRP A 436 32.09 37.66 -77.07
N LEU A 437 31.29 38.47 -77.77
CA LEU A 437 30.01 38.95 -77.24
C LEU A 437 29.04 37.80 -76.96
N HIS A 438 29.04 36.78 -77.82
CA HIS A 438 28.21 35.61 -77.64
C HIS A 438 28.63 34.81 -76.40
N ASP A 439 29.93 34.58 -76.23
CA ASP A 439 30.50 33.84 -75.09
C ASP A 439 30.28 34.59 -73.77
N GLU A 440 30.50 35.91 -73.75
CA GLU A 440 30.26 36.75 -72.57
C GLU A 440 28.78 36.77 -72.19
N LEU A 441 27.88 36.85 -73.17
CA LEU A 441 26.43 36.77 -72.93
C LEU A 441 26.01 35.39 -72.41
N ILE A 442 26.63 34.31 -72.88
CA ILE A 442 26.37 32.96 -72.38
C ILE A 442 26.82 32.84 -70.92
N ILE A 443 28.02 33.33 -70.59
CA ILE A 443 28.54 33.30 -69.21
C ILE A 443 27.63 34.11 -68.29
N LYS A 444 27.29 35.35 -68.65
CA LYS A 444 26.39 36.18 -67.82
C LYS A 444 24.99 35.61 -67.68
N ARG A 445 24.47 34.92 -68.70
CA ARG A 445 23.18 34.22 -68.61
C ARG A 445 23.28 32.99 -67.69
N SER A 446 24.38 32.26 -67.75
CA SER A 446 24.67 31.14 -66.84
C SER A 446 24.75 31.62 -65.39
N ASP A 447 25.52 32.67 -65.13
CA ASP A 447 25.64 33.28 -63.80
C ASP A 447 24.27 33.77 -63.27
N LEU A 448 23.46 34.39 -64.14
CA LEU A 448 22.13 34.84 -63.74
C LEU A 448 21.22 33.68 -63.33
N GLU A 449 21.28 32.54 -64.04
CA GLU A 449 20.49 31.36 -63.67
C GLU A 449 20.98 30.71 -62.38
N THR A 450 22.29 30.65 -62.13
CA THR A 450 22.80 30.14 -60.85
C THR A 450 22.41 31.05 -59.68
N PHE A 451 22.45 32.37 -59.86
CA PHE A 451 21.97 33.31 -58.85
C PHE A 451 20.46 33.16 -58.58
N LYS A 452 19.63 32.99 -59.62
CA LYS A 452 18.20 32.74 -59.43
C LYS A 452 17.94 31.44 -58.66
N GLN A 453 18.66 30.38 -58.99
CA GLN A 453 18.51 29.10 -58.30
C GLN A 453 18.88 29.23 -56.81
N ALA A 454 20.00 29.87 -56.49
CA ALA A 454 20.39 30.13 -55.10
C ALA A 454 19.35 30.99 -54.35
N LEU A 455 18.70 31.93 -55.05
CA LEU A 455 17.65 32.78 -54.47
C LEU A 455 16.39 31.95 -54.15
N TYR A 456 15.97 31.07 -55.07
CA TYR A 456 14.84 30.17 -54.81
C TYR A 456 15.10 29.18 -53.67
N GLU A 457 16.32 28.65 -53.57
CA GLU A 457 16.72 27.78 -52.46
C GLU A 457 16.69 28.54 -51.13
N ALA A 458 17.25 29.75 -51.07
CA ALA A 458 17.19 30.59 -49.88
C ALA A 458 15.75 30.97 -49.48
N GLU A 459 14.86 31.26 -50.45
CA GLU A 459 13.44 31.52 -50.18
C GLU A 459 12.73 30.28 -49.61
N ALA A 460 13.03 29.09 -50.14
CA ALA A 460 12.48 27.84 -49.62
C ALA A 460 12.94 27.56 -48.18
N ASP A 461 14.22 27.80 -47.89
CA ASP A 461 14.78 27.64 -46.55
C ASP A 461 14.16 28.63 -45.56
N VAL A 462 14.00 29.89 -45.94
CA VAL A 462 13.32 30.91 -45.11
C VAL A 462 11.87 30.50 -44.83
N LYS A 463 11.16 29.96 -45.83
CA LYS A 463 9.79 29.47 -45.66
C LYS A 463 9.73 28.26 -44.71
N SER A 464 10.69 27.35 -44.82
CA SER A 464 10.83 26.20 -43.91
C SER A 464 11.12 26.65 -42.47
N MET A 465 12.08 27.57 -42.28
CA MET A 465 12.41 28.12 -40.96
C MET A 465 11.23 28.87 -40.33
N ARG A 466 10.44 29.59 -41.11
CA ARG A 466 9.21 30.24 -40.61
C ARG A 466 8.20 29.22 -40.09
N ALA A 467 7.99 28.11 -40.80
CA ALA A 467 7.08 27.07 -40.34
C ALA A 467 7.54 26.44 -39.02
N VAL A 468 8.86 26.23 -38.86
CA VAL A 468 9.44 25.76 -37.58
C VAL A 468 9.25 26.80 -36.48
N LEU A 469 9.46 28.08 -36.78
CA LEU A 469 9.25 29.16 -35.81
C LEU A 469 7.79 29.22 -35.34
N ASP A 470 6.83 29.09 -36.26
CA ASP A 470 5.40 29.09 -35.95
C ASP A 470 5.02 27.90 -35.04
N ASP A 471 5.58 26.71 -35.30
CA ASP A 471 5.39 25.53 -34.43
C ASP A 471 5.98 25.74 -33.03
N LEU A 472 7.19 26.32 -32.94
CA LEU A 472 7.80 26.64 -31.65
C LEU A 472 7.02 27.70 -30.87
N VAL A 473 6.47 28.71 -31.55
CA VAL A 473 5.59 29.72 -30.95
C VAL A 473 4.30 29.08 -30.41
N ALA A 474 3.69 28.17 -31.17
CA ALA A 474 2.51 27.43 -30.73
C ALA A 474 2.80 26.54 -29.50
N LYS A 475 3.94 25.82 -29.50
CA LYS A 475 4.39 25.02 -28.36
C LYS A 475 4.62 25.88 -27.12
N ARG A 476 5.25 27.05 -27.26
CA ARG A 476 5.44 28.00 -26.15
C ARG A 476 4.10 28.45 -25.57
N ALA A 477 3.14 28.81 -26.42
CA ALA A 477 1.81 29.23 -25.96
C ALA A 477 1.08 28.11 -25.19
N MET A 478 1.27 26.85 -25.57
CA MET A 478 0.72 25.70 -24.85
C MET A 478 1.37 25.53 -23.47
N ILE A 479 2.71 25.64 -23.40
CA ILE A 479 3.45 25.58 -22.13
C ILE A 479 3.04 26.72 -21.20
N ASP A 480 2.88 27.94 -21.70
CA ASP A 480 2.43 29.09 -20.91
C ASP A 480 1.02 28.87 -20.32
N LYS A 481 0.14 28.20 -21.07
CA LYS A 481 -1.20 27.83 -20.59
C LYS A 481 -1.14 26.78 -19.48
N ASP A 482 -0.32 25.75 -19.65
CA ASP A 482 -0.12 24.72 -18.63
C ASP A 482 0.55 25.27 -17.36
N LEU A 483 1.53 26.15 -17.52
CA LEU A 483 2.16 26.86 -16.40
C LEU A 483 1.13 27.64 -15.59
N LYS A 484 0.23 28.36 -16.28
CA LYS A 484 -0.85 29.11 -15.62
C LYS A 484 -1.83 28.19 -14.89
N ARG A 485 -2.21 27.06 -15.50
CA ARG A 485 -3.06 26.05 -14.86
C ARG A 485 -2.43 25.51 -13.58
N VAL A 486 -1.14 25.14 -13.63
CA VAL A 486 -0.40 24.65 -12.46
C VAL A 486 -0.28 25.74 -11.39
N GLN A 487 -0.05 27.00 -11.77
CA GLN A 487 -0.04 28.12 -10.83
C GLN A 487 -1.39 28.29 -10.12
N ASP A 488 -2.50 28.20 -10.86
CA ASP A 488 -3.85 28.28 -10.30
C ASP A 488 -4.13 27.11 -9.35
N GLU A 489 -3.75 25.88 -9.72
CA GLU A 489 -3.84 24.69 -8.87
C GLU A 489 -3.02 24.85 -7.57
N VAL A 490 -1.76 25.28 -7.66
CA VAL A 490 -0.90 25.54 -6.50
C VAL A 490 -1.49 26.62 -5.61
N SER A 491 -2.08 27.67 -6.18
CA SER A 491 -2.74 28.73 -5.41
C SER A 491 -3.96 28.21 -4.65
N MET A 492 -4.73 27.29 -5.26
CA MET A 492 -5.88 26.64 -4.65
C MET A 492 -5.45 25.73 -3.51
N TRP A 493 -4.45 24.88 -3.73
CA TRP A 493 -3.88 24.01 -2.69
C TRP A 493 -3.32 24.80 -1.52
N ARG A 494 -2.62 25.92 -1.78
CA ARG A 494 -2.12 26.79 -0.72
C ARG A 494 -3.26 27.35 0.14
N LYS A 495 -4.35 27.82 -0.48
CA LYS A 495 -5.52 28.34 0.25
C LYS A 495 -6.19 27.25 1.08
N ARG A 496 -6.35 26.04 0.50
CA ARG A 496 -6.93 24.89 1.20
C ARG A 496 -6.08 24.49 2.40
N TRP A 497 -4.77 24.37 2.21
CA TRP A 497 -3.83 24.03 3.28
C TRP A 497 -3.82 25.07 4.39
N GLN A 498 -3.90 26.36 4.06
CA GLN A 498 -4.04 27.43 5.06
C GLN A 498 -5.33 27.30 5.87
N ALA A 499 -6.46 27.01 5.21
CA ALA A 499 -7.73 26.81 5.89
C ALA A 499 -7.70 25.58 6.83
N GLU A 500 -7.13 24.46 6.40
CA GLU A 500 -6.97 23.26 7.22
C GLU A 500 -6.03 23.53 8.43
N LEU A 501 -4.96 24.31 8.22
CA LEU A 501 -4.05 24.72 9.29
C LEU A 501 -4.75 25.62 10.32
N ASP A 502 -5.60 26.54 9.88
CA ASP A 502 -6.34 27.42 10.79
C ASP A 502 -7.47 26.67 11.52
N GLU A 503 -8.14 25.73 10.86
CA GLU A 503 -9.14 24.85 11.48
C GLU A 503 -8.51 23.97 12.57
N THR A 504 -7.37 23.32 12.28
CA THR A 504 -6.66 22.49 13.26
C THR A 504 -6.12 23.31 14.43
N LYS A 505 -5.63 24.53 14.20
CA LYS A 505 -5.26 25.45 15.29
C LYS A 505 -6.46 25.81 16.17
N ASN A 506 -7.60 26.15 15.56
CA ASN A 506 -8.81 26.50 16.29
C ASN A 506 -9.34 25.31 17.12
N ASP A 507 -9.33 24.10 16.57
CA ASP A 507 -9.70 22.87 17.30
C ASP A 507 -8.75 22.60 18.47
N MET A 508 -7.43 22.78 18.27
CA MET A 508 -6.44 22.64 19.32
C MET A 508 -6.61 23.68 20.44
N GLU A 509 -6.94 24.93 20.10
CA GLU A 509 -7.27 25.96 21.08
C GLU A 509 -8.56 25.66 21.84
N ALA A 510 -9.59 25.15 21.15
CA ALA A 510 -10.84 24.72 21.77
C ALA A 510 -10.60 23.57 22.76
N LYS A 511 -9.84 22.54 22.35
CA LYS A 511 -9.45 21.42 23.22
C LYS A 511 -8.62 21.87 24.41
N ARG A 512 -7.70 22.83 24.24
CA ARG A 512 -6.94 23.42 25.36
C ARG A 512 -7.85 24.15 26.35
N LYS A 513 -8.83 24.92 25.87
CA LYS A 513 -9.81 25.59 26.73
C LYS A 513 -10.67 24.57 27.49
N GLN A 514 -11.12 23.51 26.82
CA GLN A 514 -11.88 22.43 27.46
C GLN A 514 -11.05 21.73 28.53
N ALA A 515 -9.80 21.34 28.22
CA ALA A 515 -8.92 20.70 29.19
C ALA A 515 -8.63 21.59 30.41
N ALA A 516 -8.53 22.91 30.23
CA ALA A 516 -8.37 23.86 31.33
C ALA A 516 -9.63 23.93 32.22
N LEU A 517 -10.82 23.89 31.61
CA LEU A 517 -12.09 23.82 32.36
C LEU A 517 -12.21 22.51 33.15
N ASP A 518 -11.94 21.37 32.51
CA ASP A 518 -12.00 20.06 33.16
C ASP A 518 -11.01 19.96 34.33
N LEU A 519 -9.81 20.54 34.18
CA LEU A 519 -8.81 20.60 35.26
C LEU A 519 -9.30 21.45 36.43
N LEU A 520 -9.94 22.59 36.16
CA LEU A 520 -10.52 23.45 37.19
C LEU A 520 -11.62 22.72 37.96
N GLU A 521 -12.53 22.04 37.25
CA GLU A 521 -13.57 21.22 37.88
C GLU A 521 -12.98 20.08 38.72
N ALA A 522 -11.94 19.41 38.23
CA ALA A 522 -11.26 18.36 38.98
C ALA A 522 -10.59 18.91 40.25
N GLN A 523 -9.99 20.10 40.16
CA GLN A 523 -9.39 20.79 41.31
C GLN A 523 -10.45 21.18 42.35
N ASP A 524 -11.60 21.69 41.92
CA ASP A 524 -12.71 22.02 42.81
C ASP A 524 -13.26 20.76 43.49
N ARG A 525 -13.49 19.67 42.75
CA ARG A 525 -13.90 18.37 43.32
C ARG A 525 -12.88 17.79 44.30
N ALA A 526 -11.59 17.91 43.99
CA ALA A 526 -10.54 17.50 44.93
C ALA A 526 -10.55 18.36 46.20
N SER A 527 -10.85 19.66 46.08
CA SER A 527 -10.96 20.56 47.22
C SER A 527 -12.16 20.24 48.11
N THR A 528 -13.32 19.88 47.54
CA THR A 528 -14.50 19.46 48.29
C THR A 528 -14.27 18.13 48.97
N MET A 529 -13.73 17.13 48.27
CA MET A 529 -13.38 15.84 48.88
C MET A 529 -12.36 16.00 50.02
N ARG A 530 -11.37 16.90 49.90
CA ARG A 530 -10.45 17.21 50.99
C ARG A 530 -11.15 17.81 52.21
N LYS A 531 -12.14 18.69 52.00
CA LYS A 531 -12.94 19.26 53.10
C LYS A 531 -13.77 18.17 53.79
N GLU A 532 -14.39 17.28 53.01
CA GLU A 532 -15.16 16.15 53.53
C GLU A 532 -14.28 15.16 54.30
N ALA A 533 -13.11 14.81 53.76
CA ALA A 533 -12.14 13.94 54.43
C ALA A 533 -11.69 14.53 55.77
N LYS A 534 -11.38 15.84 55.83
CA LYS A 534 -11.07 16.53 57.09
C LYS A 534 -12.22 16.51 58.08
N LYS A 535 -13.47 16.61 57.60
CA LYS A 535 -14.65 16.54 58.45
C LYS A 535 -14.83 15.14 59.04
N LEU A 536 -14.66 14.09 58.23
CA LEU A 536 -14.69 12.70 58.67
C LEU A 536 -13.56 12.39 59.66
N GLU A 537 -12.35 12.89 59.40
CA GLU A 537 -11.21 12.74 60.31
C GLU A 537 -11.48 13.42 61.67
N ALA A 538 -12.09 14.61 61.66
CA ALA A 538 -12.50 15.28 62.90
C ALA A 538 -13.60 14.50 63.65
N GLN A 539 -14.57 13.94 62.94
CA GLN A 539 -15.62 13.08 63.53
C GLN A 539 -15.02 11.81 64.14
N LEU A 540 -14.14 11.11 63.42
CA LEU A 540 -13.48 9.91 63.91
C LEU A 540 -12.65 10.21 65.17
N ASN A 541 -11.93 11.34 65.19
CA ASN A 541 -11.13 11.74 66.34
C ASN A 541 -12.00 12.12 67.54
N GLN A 542 -13.17 12.72 67.30
CA GLN A 542 -14.17 13.00 68.33
C GLN A 542 -14.75 11.69 68.90
N GLU A 543 -15.11 10.74 68.03
CA GLU A 543 -15.60 9.41 68.45
C GLU A 543 -14.53 8.63 69.23
N ALA A 544 -13.27 8.71 68.82
CA ALA A 544 -12.16 8.12 69.54
C ALA A 544 -11.97 8.75 70.93
N GLN A 545 -12.12 10.08 71.05
CA GLN A 545 -12.08 10.76 72.35
C GLN A 545 -13.26 10.37 73.24
N THR A 546 -14.48 10.25 72.69
CA THR A 546 -15.64 9.80 73.48
C THR A 546 -15.48 8.36 73.92
N ALA A 547 -15.01 7.47 73.05
CA ALA A 547 -14.75 6.06 73.39
C ALA A 547 -13.64 5.94 74.44
N ALA A 548 -12.59 6.76 74.36
CA ALA A 548 -11.55 6.81 75.38
C ALA A 548 -12.10 7.28 76.74
N ALA A 549 -12.95 8.32 76.76
CA ALA A 549 -13.59 8.80 77.98
C ALA A 549 -14.56 7.76 78.58
N GLU A 550 -15.32 7.06 77.75
CA GLU A 550 -16.19 5.95 78.19
C GLU A 550 -15.37 4.80 78.77
N PHE A 551 -14.25 4.44 78.14
CA PHE A 551 -13.34 3.43 78.65
C PHE A 551 -12.73 3.84 80.00
N GLU A 552 -12.30 5.10 80.14
CA GLU A 552 -11.76 5.63 81.40
C GLU A 552 -12.81 5.66 82.52
N ALA A 553 -14.06 6.02 82.19
CA ALA A 553 -15.19 5.92 83.11
C ALA A 553 -15.44 4.45 83.54
N MET A 554 -15.37 3.51 82.61
CA MET A 554 -15.52 2.08 82.91
C MET A 554 -14.38 1.57 83.81
N VAL A 555 -13.14 2.01 83.58
CA VAL A 555 -11.99 1.70 84.44
C VAL A 555 -12.17 2.29 85.84
N GLN A 556 -12.67 3.51 85.98
CA GLN A 556 -13.00 4.09 87.28
C GLN A 556 -14.06 3.27 88.03
N VAL A 557 -15.14 2.87 87.35
CA VAL A 557 -16.18 2.02 87.95
C VAL A 557 -15.60 0.67 88.38
N MET A 558 -14.80 0.02 87.52
CA MET A 558 -14.11 -1.23 87.89
C MET A 558 -13.12 -1.04 89.04
N GLY A 559 -12.46 0.11 89.14
CA GLY A 559 -11.59 0.45 90.27
C GLY A 559 -12.32 0.66 91.60
N GLN A 560 -13.63 0.91 91.57
CA GLN A 560 -14.46 0.97 92.79
C GLN A 560 -14.99 -0.39 93.23
N VAL A 561 -15.01 -1.40 92.34
CA VAL A 561 -15.47 -2.76 92.67
C VAL A 561 -14.66 -3.41 93.81
N PRO A 562 -13.32 -3.36 93.83
CA PRO A 562 -12.54 -3.86 94.96
C PRO A 562 -12.89 -3.17 96.27
N LYS A 563 -13.09 -1.85 96.27
CA LYS A 563 -13.47 -1.09 97.48
C LYS A 563 -14.85 -1.47 98.01
N VAL A 564 -15.81 -1.72 97.11
CA VAL A 564 -17.14 -2.20 97.51
C VAL A 564 -17.07 -3.61 98.08
N ILE A 565 -16.21 -4.47 97.50
CA ILE A 565 -15.96 -5.81 98.00
C ILE A 565 -15.26 -5.77 99.36
N ASP A 566 -14.21 -4.97 99.52
CA ASP A 566 -13.47 -4.80 100.78
C ASP A 566 -14.40 -4.24 101.87
N ASN A 567 -15.19 -3.21 101.57
CA ASN A 567 -16.18 -2.68 102.52
C ASN A 567 -17.24 -3.71 102.92
N ALA A 568 -17.61 -4.63 102.01
CA ALA A 568 -18.55 -5.71 102.31
C ALA A 568 -17.90 -6.80 103.18
N PHE A 569 -16.62 -7.09 102.98
CA PHE A 569 -15.84 -7.97 103.84
C PHE A 569 -15.61 -7.36 105.23
N ASP A 570 -15.26 -6.08 105.32
CA ASP A 570 -15.09 -5.36 106.59
C ASP A 570 -16.41 -5.32 107.38
N ALA A 571 -17.55 -5.12 106.71
CA ALA A 571 -18.86 -5.19 107.35
C ALA A 571 -19.20 -6.61 107.82
N PHE A 572 -18.85 -7.63 107.04
CA PHE A 572 -19.03 -9.02 107.42
C PHE A 572 -18.15 -9.41 108.62
N ASP A 573 -16.89 -8.97 108.64
CA ASP A 573 -15.96 -9.21 109.75
C ASP A 573 -16.43 -8.49 111.02
N ALA A 574 -16.94 -7.27 110.91
CA ALA A 574 -17.53 -6.55 112.04
C ALA A 574 -18.79 -7.26 112.59
N ASP A 575 -19.66 -7.77 111.72
CA ASP A 575 -20.83 -8.56 112.12
C ASP A 575 -20.40 -9.90 112.75
N LEU A 576 -19.33 -10.52 112.26
CA LEU A 576 -18.75 -11.74 112.81
C LEU A 576 -18.15 -11.50 114.20
N GLU A 577 -17.38 -10.43 114.37
CA GLU A 577 -16.82 -10.02 115.66
C GLU A 577 -17.91 -9.69 116.68
N ALA A 578 -18.98 -8.99 116.25
CA ALA A 578 -20.14 -8.73 117.10
C ALA A 578 -20.84 -10.03 117.54
N ALA A 579 -20.98 -11.01 116.64
CA ALA A 579 -21.56 -12.31 116.97
C ALA A 579 -20.65 -13.13 117.91
N ILE A 580 -19.33 -13.06 117.75
CA ILE A 580 -18.35 -13.68 118.66
C ILE A 580 -18.44 -13.03 120.04
N ALA A 581 -18.48 -11.70 120.12
CA ALA A 581 -18.61 -10.99 121.39
C ALA A 581 -19.94 -11.30 122.11
N GLU A 582 -21.04 -11.44 121.37
CA GLU A 582 -22.33 -11.88 121.94
C GLU A 582 -22.25 -13.31 122.49
N TRP A 583 -21.56 -14.21 121.78
CA TRP A 583 -21.33 -15.57 122.24
C TRP A 583 -20.45 -15.61 123.50
N GLU A 584 -19.36 -14.84 123.55
CA GLU A 584 -18.49 -14.74 124.74
C GLU A 584 -19.24 -14.18 125.95
N GLN A 585 -20.12 -13.18 125.77
CA GLN A 585 -20.97 -12.70 126.86
C GLN A 585 -21.95 -13.77 127.37
N ARG A 586 -22.47 -14.61 126.48
CA ARG A 586 -23.34 -15.73 126.89
C ARG A 586 -22.58 -16.80 127.65
N VAL A 587 -21.33 -17.08 127.28
CA VAL A 587 -20.45 -18.01 128.01
C VAL A 587 -20.12 -17.47 129.40
N LEU A 588 -19.72 -16.20 129.50
CA LEU A 588 -19.46 -15.54 130.79
C LEU A 588 -20.71 -15.46 131.68
N ALA A 589 -21.89 -15.26 131.09
CA ALA A 589 -23.15 -15.30 131.84
C ALA A 589 -23.51 -16.71 132.33
N ALA A 590 -23.13 -17.76 131.59
CA ALA A 590 -23.30 -19.14 132.01
C ALA A 590 -22.32 -19.52 133.13
N GLU A 591 -21.06 -19.11 133.03
CA GLU A 591 -20.04 -19.31 134.08
C GLU A 591 -20.40 -18.55 135.37
N ALA A 592 -20.94 -17.34 135.27
CA ALA A 592 -21.42 -16.58 136.43
C ALA A 592 -22.64 -17.23 137.11
N ALA A 593 -23.51 -17.89 136.34
CA ALA A 593 -24.63 -18.64 136.90
C ALA A 593 -24.16 -19.93 137.62
N GLU A 594 -23.14 -20.59 137.11
CA GLU A 594 -22.54 -21.79 137.72
C GLU A 594 -21.81 -21.44 139.03
N GLN A 595 -21.09 -20.32 139.08
CA GLN A 595 -20.44 -19.81 140.30
C GLN A 595 -21.46 -19.43 141.40
N GLN A 596 -22.63 -18.92 141.01
CA GLN A 596 -23.69 -18.53 141.93
C GLN A 596 -24.47 -19.75 142.48
N ASP A 597 -24.53 -20.85 141.73
CA ASP A 597 -25.06 -22.13 142.21
C ASP A 597 -24.05 -22.86 143.14
N GLU A 598 -22.74 -22.72 142.91
CA GLU A 598 -21.71 -23.24 143.83
C GLU A 598 -21.67 -22.46 145.17
N ASP A 599 -21.81 -21.14 145.14
CA ASP A 599 -21.86 -20.32 146.36
C ASP A 599 -23.15 -20.55 147.18
N ASN A 600 -24.28 -20.83 146.52
CA ASN A 600 -25.52 -21.23 147.20
C ASN A 600 -25.43 -22.64 147.81
N ALA A 601 -24.65 -23.55 147.23
CA ALA A 601 -24.42 -24.88 147.80
C ALA A 601 -23.49 -24.84 149.04
N MET A 602 -22.52 -23.91 149.09
CA MET A 602 -21.67 -23.72 150.27
C MET A 602 -22.39 -23.02 151.44
N LEU A 603 -23.29 -22.08 151.17
CA LEU A 603 -24.08 -21.41 152.22
C LEU A 603 -25.11 -22.35 152.89
N GLN A 604 -25.50 -23.43 152.24
CA GLN A 604 -26.42 -24.43 152.80
C GLN A 604 -25.70 -25.43 153.74
N GLN A 605 -24.38 -25.59 153.65
CA GLN A 605 -23.60 -26.42 154.59
C GLN A 605 -23.16 -25.69 155.87
N VAL A 606 -23.18 -24.36 155.92
CA VAL A 606 -22.80 -23.59 157.12
C VAL A 606 -24.00 -23.30 158.04
N SER A 607 -25.23 -23.28 157.52
CA SER A 607 -26.42 -22.98 158.36
C SER A 607 -26.98 -24.16 159.16
N GLU A 608 -26.56 -25.40 158.89
CA GLU A 608 -26.99 -26.59 159.67
C GLU A 608 -26.07 -26.93 160.87
N GLY A 609 -24.98 -26.19 161.07
CA GLY A 609 -24.03 -26.41 162.18
C GLY A 609 -24.33 -25.63 163.46
N GLU A 610 -25.03 -24.50 163.40
CA GLU A 610 -25.10 -23.53 164.51
C GLU A 610 -26.52 -23.29 165.08
N GLN A 611 -27.42 -24.28 164.96
CA GLN A 611 -28.66 -24.36 165.76
C GLN A 611 -28.69 -25.54 166.75
N ARG A 612 -27.50 -26.01 167.16
CA ARG A 612 -27.29 -26.82 168.37
C ARG A 612 -26.34 -26.12 169.35
N GLN A 613 -26.63 -24.88 169.72
CA GLN A 613 -26.27 -24.31 171.03
C GLN A 613 -27.00 -22.96 171.23
N ILE A 614 -28.21 -23.05 171.79
CA ILE A 614 -28.92 -22.07 172.65
C ILE A 614 -29.10 -20.64 172.10
N THR A 615 -30.37 -20.20 172.07
CA THR A 615 -30.84 -18.80 171.92
C THR A 615 -30.67 -18.15 170.56
#